data_AF-A0AAX1MFW9-F1
#
_entry.id   AF-A0AAX1MFW9-F1
#
_cell.length_a   1.000
_cell.length_b   1.000
_cell.length_c   1.000
_cell.angle_alpha   90.00
_cell.angle_beta   90.00
_cell.angle_gamma   90.00
#
_symmetry.space_group_name_H-M   'P 1'
#
loop_
_entity.id
_entity.type
_entity.pdbx_description
1 polymer ?
#
loop_
_entity_poly.entity_id
_entity_poly.type
_entity_poly.pdbx_seq_one_letter_code
_entity_poly.pdbx_strand_id
1 'polypeptide(L)'
;MSEIQIISKESHKTLSTTMESTTTIPTEPSVVLLKIPMNDISVIKKDGLNAIVFLKNGEKIVIQNFFNEENTLDNSLVIQDENGQLIWAKFKEAESDADADADADADADADTEAAAYVEEMPAAVPEVVEAPVSDVVFQPIDAIEPLLYHDASLSPWLWAIPLVAGGIIAAASDNDSNNNNNNNNPPNTDNVGFNVDPITSDNVINSSESAGDVTITGTLTNIPSDAASTTVTVVINGVTYNAIVNVTNGTWSVVVPGSALIADSDKTIEATVKFTDSAGNSSTVTDTQTYTVDVTAPNAPEIDPINPTDPITGTAEPGSTVTVTFPDGTTAETVAGPDGTWTVPNPGLEDGDEVTAVATDPAGNTSPPATEIVDGVAPNAPEIDPINPTDPITGTAEPGSTVTVTFPDGTTAETVAGPDGTWTVPNPGLEDGDEVTAVATDPAGNTSPPATEIVDGVAPNAPEIDPINPTDPITGTAEPGSTVTVTFP
;
A
#
# COMPACT_ATOMS: atom_id res chain seq x y z
N MET A 1 -6.81 -34.05 -17.95
CA MET A 1 -7.47 -34.05 -19.27
C MET A 1 -8.78 -33.33 -19.10
N SER A 2 -8.96 -32.27 -19.86
CA SER A 2 -10.10 -31.37 -19.78
C SER A 2 -11.32 -32.00 -20.44
N GLU A 3 -12.47 -31.94 -19.78
CA GLU A 3 -13.73 -32.38 -20.38
C GLU A 3 -14.27 -31.28 -21.29
N ILE A 4 -14.60 -31.62 -22.52
CA ILE A 4 -15.25 -30.73 -23.48
C ILE A 4 -16.64 -31.27 -23.77
N GLN A 5 -17.68 -30.47 -23.54
CA GLN A 5 -19.06 -30.76 -23.91
C GLN A 5 -19.54 -29.78 -24.98
N ILE A 6 -20.16 -30.28 -26.04
CA ILE A 6 -20.80 -29.46 -27.08
C ILE A 6 -22.32 -29.59 -26.90
N ILE A 7 -23.00 -28.46 -26.71
CA ILE A 7 -24.43 -28.40 -26.44
C ILE A 7 -25.09 -27.58 -27.54
N SER A 8 -26.07 -28.19 -28.22
CA SER A 8 -26.83 -27.57 -29.31
C SER A 8 -27.65 -26.38 -28.81
N LYS A 9 -27.53 -25.22 -29.44
CA LYS A 9 -28.46 -24.08 -29.19
C LYS A 9 -29.84 -24.34 -29.79
N GLU A 10 -29.96 -25.22 -30.78
CA GLU A 10 -31.26 -25.54 -31.40
C GLU A 10 -32.07 -26.55 -30.57
N SER A 11 -31.41 -27.61 -30.10
CA SER A 11 -32.08 -28.73 -29.42
C SER A 11 -31.90 -28.76 -27.90
N HIS A 12 -30.99 -27.92 -27.36
CA HIS A 12 -30.56 -27.90 -25.96
C HIS A 12 -30.04 -29.24 -25.43
N LYS A 13 -29.61 -30.13 -26.33
CA LYS A 13 -29.04 -31.43 -25.98
C LYS A 13 -27.52 -31.41 -26.18
N THR A 14 -26.82 -32.14 -25.31
CA THR A 14 -25.40 -32.44 -25.50
C THR A 14 -25.22 -33.28 -26.76
N LEU A 15 -24.52 -32.73 -27.74
CA LEU A 15 -24.20 -33.36 -29.02
C LEU A 15 -22.96 -34.27 -28.91
N SER A 16 -21.98 -33.86 -28.09
CA SER A 16 -20.74 -34.59 -27.89
C SER A 16 -20.13 -34.29 -26.52
N THR A 17 -19.43 -35.28 -25.96
CA THR A 17 -18.58 -35.15 -24.78
C THR A 17 -17.27 -35.88 -25.06
N THR A 18 -16.14 -35.18 -24.94
CA THR A 18 -14.80 -35.75 -25.17
C THR A 18 -13.81 -35.31 -24.09
N MET A 19 -12.75 -36.10 -23.92
CA MET A 19 -11.58 -35.79 -23.07
C MET A 19 -10.33 -35.54 -23.91
N GLU A 20 -10.48 -35.51 -25.23
CA GLU A 20 -9.39 -35.21 -26.17
C GLU A 20 -9.11 -33.70 -26.20
N SER A 21 -7.86 -33.33 -26.46
CA SER A 21 -7.43 -31.93 -26.59
C SER A 21 -7.83 -31.28 -27.92
N THR A 22 -8.61 -31.97 -28.75
CA THR A 22 -9.15 -31.44 -30.00
C THR A 22 -10.59 -31.92 -30.20
N THR A 23 -11.47 -31.00 -30.60
CA THR A 23 -12.86 -31.31 -30.95
C THR A 23 -13.29 -30.48 -32.15
N THR A 24 -14.36 -30.86 -32.83
CA THR A 24 -14.91 -30.14 -33.99
C THR A 24 -16.36 -29.77 -33.71
N ILE A 25 -16.72 -28.50 -33.90
CA ILE A 25 -18.13 -28.07 -33.78
C ILE A 25 -18.93 -28.61 -34.98
N PRO A 26 -20.14 -29.16 -34.76
CA PRO A 26 -21.07 -29.49 -35.83
C PRO A 26 -21.54 -28.24 -36.61
N THR A 27 -22.30 -28.43 -37.68
CA THR A 27 -22.78 -27.32 -38.54
C THR A 27 -23.91 -26.47 -37.93
N GLU A 28 -24.23 -26.67 -36.65
CA GLU A 28 -25.31 -25.97 -35.93
C GLU A 28 -24.73 -25.13 -34.77
N PRO A 29 -25.34 -23.97 -34.44
CA PRO A 29 -24.86 -23.10 -33.37
C PRO A 29 -24.87 -23.83 -32.03
N SER A 30 -23.76 -23.72 -31.29
CA SER A 30 -23.50 -24.53 -30.11
C SER A 30 -22.84 -23.74 -28.97
N VAL A 31 -23.14 -24.14 -27.74
CA VAL A 31 -22.34 -23.77 -26.56
C VAL A 31 -21.30 -24.86 -26.33
N VAL A 32 -20.02 -24.47 -26.29
CA VAL A 32 -18.90 -25.33 -25.94
C VAL A 32 -18.56 -25.10 -24.48
N LEU A 33 -18.85 -26.09 -23.63
CA LEU A 33 -18.55 -26.06 -22.21
C LEU A 33 -17.23 -26.81 -21.94
N LEU A 34 -16.24 -26.10 -21.42
CA LEU A 34 -14.92 -26.60 -21.13
C LEU A 34 -14.69 -26.66 -19.62
N LYS A 35 -14.56 -27.86 -19.05
CA LYS A 35 -14.32 -28.01 -17.62
C LYS A 35 -12.82 -27.97 -17.33
N ILE A 36 -12.34 -26.77 -16.99
CA ILE A 36 -10.95 -26.52 -16.60
C ILE A 36 -10.87 -25.43 -15.55
N PRO A 37 -9.90 -25.49 -14.62
CA PRO A 37 -9.65 -24.39 -13.70
C PRO A 37 -9.28 -23.13 -14.50
N MET A 38 -9.93 -22.01 -14.19
CA MET A 38 -9.65 -20.75 -14.87
C MET A 38 -8.17 -20.33 -14.73
N ASN A 39 -7.56 -20.65 -13.58
CA ASN A 39 -6.15 -20.37 -13.32
C ASN A 39 -5.18 -21.22 -14.17
N ASP A 40 -5.62 -22.31 -14.78
CA ASP A 40 -4.79 -23.14 -15.66
C ASP A 40 -4.74 -22.59 -17.08
N ILE A 41 -5.63 -21.67 -17.45
CA ILE A 41 -5.63 -21.01 -18.76
C ILE A 41 -4.54 -19.94 -18.78
N SER A 42 -3.70 -19.99 -19.82
CA SER A 42 -2.74 -18.93 -20.12
C SER A 42 -3.34 -17.89 -21.05
N VAL A 43 -3.92 -18.29 -22.17
CA VAL A 43 -4.49 -17.38 -23.18
C VAL A 43 -5.49 -18.10 -24.08
N ILE A 44 -6.52 -17.42 -24.57
CA ILE A 44 -7.45 -17.92 -25.57
C ILE A 44 -7.28 -17.08 -26.83
N LYS A 45 -7.07 -17.73 -27.97
CA LYS A 45 -6.87 -17.06 -29.26
C LYS A 45 -7.79 -17.59 -30.34
N LYS A 46 -8.12 -16.74 -31.30
CA LYS A 46 -8.72 -17.12 -32.58
C LYS A 46 -7.60 -17.48 -33.55
N ASP A 47 -7.68 -18.65 -34.16
CA ASP A 47 -6.74 -19.09 -35.21
C ASP A 47 -7.54 -19.57 -36.43
N GLY A 48 -7.71 -18.67 -37.40
CA GLY A 48 -8.59 -18.88 -38.55
C GLY A 48 -10.04 -19.15 -38.12
N LEU A 49 -10.53 -20.35 -38.43
CA LEU A 49 -11.88 -20.81 -38.07
C LEU A 49 -11.95 -21.49 -36.67
N ASN A 50 -10.82 -21.56 -35.96
CA ASN A 50 -10.72 -22.32 -34.72
C ASN A 50 -10.59 -21.40 -33.50
N ALA A 51 -11.09 -21.86 -32.36
CA ALA A 51 -10.76 -21.30 -31.06
C ALA A 51 -9.69 -22.18 -30.39
N ILE A 52 -8.59 -21.58 -29.94
CA ILE A 52 -7.49 -22.29 -29.29
C ILE A 52 -7.33 -21.77 -27.86
N VAL A 53 -7.42 -22.67 -26.88
CA VAL A 53 -7.15 -22.41 -25.47
C VAL A 53 -5.76 -22.95 -25.14
N PHE A 54 -4.86 -22.06 -24.74
CA PHE A 54 -3.51 -22.41 -24.29
C PHE A 54 -3.51 -22.51 -22.77
N LEU A 55 -3.00 -23.61 -22.24
CA LEU A 55 -2.87 -23.83 -20.80
C LEU A 55 -1.44 -23.50 -20.32
N LYS A 56 -1.31 -23.09 -19.05
CA LYS A 56 -0.02 -22.74 -18.42
C LYS A 56 0.97 -23.91 -18.38
N ASN A 57 0.47 -25.15 -18.42
CA ASN A 57 1.27 -26.37 -18.49
C ASN A 57 1.82 -26.68 -19.90
N GLY A 58 1.51 -25.85 -20.91
CA GLY A 58 1.94 -26.01 -22.30
C GLY A 58 0.99 -26.83 -23.18
N GLU A 59 -0.09 -27.40 -22.65
CA GLU A 59 -1.13 -28.10 -23.41
C GLU A 59 -2.01 -27.10 -24.18
N LYS A 60 -2.54 -27.52 -25.34
CA LYS A 60 -3.42 -26.72 -26.18
C LYS A 60 -4.72 -27.47 -26.42
N ILE A 61 -5.84 -26.80 -26.24
CA ILE A 61 -7.17 -27.31 -26.56
C ILE A 61 -7.64 -26.61 -27.83
N VAL A 62 -7.93 -27.37 -28.87
CA VAL A 62 -8.33 -26.86 -30.18
C VAL A 62 -9.80 -27.18 -30.43
N ILE A 63 -10.61 -26.14 -30.56
CA ILE A 63 -12.02 -26.24 -30.93
C ILE A 63 -12.14 -25.84 -32.40
N GLN A 64 -12.21 -26.84 -33.26
CA GLN A 64 -12.22 -26.67 -34.70
C GLN A 64 -13.60 -26.19 -35.19
N ASN A 65 -13.59 -25.32 -36.21
CA ASN A 65 -14.80 -24.72 -36.79
C ASN A 65 -15.65 -23.97 -35.76
N PHE A 66 -15.00 -23.39 -34.74
CA PHE A 66 -15.68 -22.52 -33.77
C PHE A 66 -16.27 -21.29 -34.46
N PHE A 67 -15.56 -20.78 -35.47
CA PHE A 67 -16.03 -19.73 -36.35
C PHE A 67 -16.35 -20.35 -37.72
N ASN A 68 -17.40 -19.91 -38.40
CA ASN A 68 -17.63 -20.24 -39.80
C ASN A 68 -17.12 -19.10 -40.71
N GLU A 69 -16.98 -19.38 -42.01
CA GLU A 69 -16.40 -18.43 -42.99
C GLU A 69 -17.11 -17.06 -43.02
N GLU A 70 -18.40 -17.01 -42.69
CA GLU A 70 -19.20 -15.79 -42.63
C GLU A 70 -19.44 -15.27 -41.19
N ASN A 71 -18.88 -15.89 -40.15
CA ASN A 71 -19.18 -15.66 -38.72
C ASN A 71 -20.70 -15.64 -38.38
N THR A 72 -21.53 -16.32 -39.16
CA THR A 72 -22.99 -16.40 -38.94
C THR A 72 -23.40 -17.46 -37.91
N LEU A 73 -22.50 -18.38 -37.52
CA LEU A 73 -22.76 -19.30 -36.42
C LEU A 73 -22.44 -18.61 -35.08
N ASP A 74 -23.48 -18.40 -34.27
CA ASP A 74 -23.35 -17.87 -32.91
C ASP A 74 -22.92 -18.99 -31.94
N ASN A 75 -21.66 -19.38 -32.02
CA ASN A 75 -21.06 -20.32 -31.07
C ASN A 75 -20.58 -19.57 -29.81
N SER A 76 -20.74 -20.18 -28.64
CA SER A 76 -20.32 -19.59 -27.37
C SER A 76 -19.36 -20.52 -26.63
N LEU A 77 -18.23 -19.99 -26.16
CA LEU A 77 -17.26 -20.74 -25.36
C LEU A 77 -17.48 -20.44 -23.87
N VAL A 78 -17.77 -21.47 -23.08
CA VAL A 78 -17.98 -21.36 -21.64
C VAL A 78 -16.96 -22.22 -20.92
N ILE A 79 -16.33 -21.68 -19.90
CA ILE A 79 -15.42 -22.40 -18.99
C ILE A 79 -16.19 -22.70 -17.71
N GLN A 80 -16.09 -23.93 -17.22
CA GLN A 80 -16.54 -24.32 -15.90
C GLN A 80 -15.33 -24.59 -15.02
N ASP A 81 -15.19 -23.85 -13.92
CA ASP A 81 -14.10 -24.04 -12.97
C ASP A 81 -14.35 -25.23 -12.03
N GLU A 82 -13.39 -25.50 -11.13
CA GLU A 82 -13.48 -26.60 -10.14
C GLU A 82 -14.60 -26.41 -9.11
N ASN A 83 -15.04 -25.17 -8.89
CA ASN A 83 -16.12 -24.82 -7.98
C ASN A 83 -17.50 -24.87 -8.66
N GLY A 84 -17.53 -25.11 -9.98
CA GLY A 84 -18.74 -25.13 -10.80
C GLY A 84 -19.14 -23.77 -11.36
N GLN A 85 -18.35 -22.71 -11.12
CA GLN A 85 -18.57 -21.37 -11.69
C GLN A 85 -18.46 -21.43 -13.21
N LEU A 86 -19.43 -20.82 -13.89
CA LEU A 86 -19.43 -20.71 -15.34
C LEU A 86 -18.89 -19.34 -15.76
N ILE A 87 -18.04 -19.32 -16.78
CA ILE A 87 -17.40 -18.12 -17.33
C ILE A 87 -17.54 -18.15 -18.84
N TRP A 88 -18.27 -17.20 -19.40
CA TRP A 88 -18.36 -17.01 -20.84
C TRP A 88 -17.10 -16.30 -21.35
N ALA A 89 -16.37 -16.96 -22.26
CA ALA A 89 -15.24 -16.39 -22.98
C ALA A 89 -15.76 -15.78 -24.30
N LYS A 90 -16.12 -14.49 -24.25
CA LYS A 90 -16.64 -13.77 -25.42
C LYS A 90 -15.48 -13.27 -26.26
N PHE A 91 -15.35 -13.75 -27.49
CA PHE A 91 -14.36 -13.22 -28.43
C PHE A 91 -14.63 -11.73 -28.70
N LYS A 92 -13.59 -10.92 -28.62
CA LYS A 92 -13.60 -9.51 -29.01
C LYS A 92 -14.00 -9.46 -30.48
N GLU A 93 -14.94 -8.59 -30.83
CA GLU A 93 -15.25 -8.35 -32.24
C GLU A 93 -13.97 -7.80 -32.90
N ALA A 94 -13.68 -8.23 -34.12
CA ALA A 94 -12.57 -7.65 -34.86
C ALA A 94 -12.91 -6.17 -35.07
N GLU A 95 -12.15 -5.28 -34.42
CA GLU A 95 -12.07 -3.89 -34.83
C GLU A 95 -11.78 -3.92 -36.34
N SER A 96 -12.74 -3.50 -37.17
CA SER A 96 -12.40 -3.11 -38.52
C SER A 96 -11.66 -1.78 -38.38
N ASP A 97 -10.37 -1.86 -38.05
CA ASP A 97 -9.46 -0.75 -38.29
C ASP A 97 -9.55 -0.48 -39.79
N ALA A 98 -10.21 0.63 -40.08
CA ALA A 98 -10.22 1.29 -41.37
C ALA A 98 -9.66 2.71 -41.18
N ASP A 99 -8.81 2.88 -40.18
CA ASP A 99 -8.13 4.12 -39.81
C ASP A 99 -6.61 3.93 -39.65
N ALA A 100 -6.02 2.94 -40.33
CA ALA A 100 -4.65 3.07 -40.81
C ALA A 100 -4.56 4.19 -41.88
N ASP A 101 -4.65 5.45 -41.44
CA ASP A 101 -4.01 6.56 -42.14
C ASP A 101 -2.48 6.33 -42.03
N ALA A 102 -1.77 6.09 -43.11
CA ALA A 102 -1.41 7.05 -44.14
C ALA A 102 -0.60 8.25 -43.61
N ASP A 103 0.43 8.00 -42.80
CA ASP A 103 1.62 8.86 -42.68
C ASP A 103 2.91 8.09 -43.03
N ALA A 104 2.91 7.51 -44.23
CA ALA A 104 4.14 7.23 -44.95
C ALA A 104 4.45 8.41 -45.91
N ASP A 105 4.93 9.53 -45.36
CA ASP A 105 5.77 10.48 -46.10
C ASP A 105 7.22 10.33 -45.57
N ALA A 106 8.10 9.61 -46.24
CA ALA A 106 8.81 10.08 -47.43
C ALA A 106 9.48 11.46 -47.26
N ASP A 107 10.43 11.58 -46.34
CA ASP A 107 11.58 12.49 -46.49
C ASP A 107 12.93 11.76 -46.31
N ALA A 108 13.23 10.91 -47.28
CA ALA A 108 14.64 10.64 -47.58
C ALA A 108 15.28 11.91 -48.16
N ASP A 109 15.85 12.77 -47.30
CA ASP A 109 16.95 13.63 -47.70
C ASP A 109 18.26 13.21 -46.99
N ALA A 110 19.26 13.01 -47.83
CA ALA A 110 20.60 12.65 -47.46
C ALA A 110 21.49 13.90 -47.43
N ASP A 111 22.52 13.82 -46.58
CA ASP A 111 23.71 14.67 -46.41
C ASP A 111 23.61 15.81 -45.38
N THR A 112 24.27 15.65 -44.22
CA THR A 112 25.60 16.28 -44.02
C THR A 112 26.40 15.68 -42.85
N GLU A 113 27.64 15.33 -43.16
CA GLU A 113 28.89 15.27 -42.38
C GLU A 113 28.98 14.90 -40.87
N ALA A 114 29.99 14.06 -40.64
CA ALA A 114 30.53 13.58 -39.39
C ALA A 114 30.84 14.67 -38.34
N ALA A 115 30.40 14.40 -37.11
CA ALA A 115 31.14 14.78 -35.91
C ALA A 115 31.06 13.63 -34.91
N ALA A 116 32.21 13.00 -34.67
CA ALA A 116 32.39 12.01 -33.62
C ALA A 116 32.32 12.68 -32.24
N TYR A 117 31.37 12.28 -31.41
CA TYR A 117 31.47 12.39 -29.96
C TYR A 117 30.86 11.13 -29.32
N VAL A 118 31.61 10.60 -28.36
CA VAL A 118 31.51 9.32 -27.66
C VAL A 118 30.09 8.99 -27.16
N GLU A 119 29.49 7.90 -27.64
CA GLU A 119 28.38 7.25 -26.93
C GLU A 119 28.96 6.29 -25.88
N GLU A 120 28.71 6.58 -24.60
CA GLU A 120 28.68 5.53 -23.59
C GLU A 120 27.49 4.62 -23.89
N MET A 121 27.75 3.32 -23.92
CA MET A 121 26.72 2.30 -24.07
C MET A 121 25.68 2.44 -22.95
N PRO A 122 24.38 2.69 -23.22
CA PRO A 122 23.38 2.37 -22.23
C PRO A 122 23.30 0.85 -22.14
N ALA A 123 23.27 0.33 -20.91
CA ALA A 123 23.01 -1.07 -20.64
C ALA A 123 21.77 -1.52 -21.42
N ALA A 124 21.85 -2.70 -22.04
CA ALA A 124 20.71 -3.33 -22.70
C ALA A 124 19.54 -3.40 -21.70
N VAL A 125 18.48 -2.64 -21.98
CA VAL A 125 17.18 -2.81 -21.33
C VAL A 125 16.72 -4.22 -21.69
N PRO A 126 16.40 -5.10 -20.74
CA PRO A 126 15.85 -6.40 -21.08
C PRO A 126 14.54 -6.19 -21.84
N GLU A 127 14.37 -6.86 -22.99
CA GLU A 127 13.09 -6.98 -23.68
C GLU A 127 12.02 -7.38 -22.65
N VAL A 128 11.07 -6.48 -22.40
CA VAL A 128 9.87 -6.82 -21.62
C VAL A 128 9.10 -7.81 -22.48
N VAL A 129 9.10 -9.08 -22.07
CA VAL A 129 8.23 -10.09 -22.67
C VAL A 129 6.80 -9.69 -22.30
N GLU A 130 6.09 -9.03 -23.23
CA GLU A 130 4.67 -8.73 -23.04
C GLU A 130 3.92 -10.03 -22.74
N ALA A 131 3.09 -10.00 -21.68
CA ALA A 131 2.24 -11.13 -21.35
C ALA A 131 1.30 -11.44 -22.54
N PRO A 132 1.04 -12.71 -22.86
CA PRO A 132 0.19 -13.07 -23.98
C PRO A 132 -1.24 -12.52 -23.77
N VAL A 133 -1.66 -11.60 -24.64
CA VAL A 133 -3.02 -11.01 -24.61
C VAL A 133 -4.03 -12.01 -25.19
N SER A 134 -5.18 -12.14 -24.51
CA SER A 134 -6.29 -12.99 -24.92
C SER A 134 -7.23 -12.26 -25.90
N ASP A 135 -7.73 -12.98 -26.90
CA ASP A 135 -8.70 -12.47 -27.89
C ASP A 135 -10.14 -12.47 -27.35
N VAL A 136 -10.33 -12.87 -26.09
CA VAL A 136 -11.63 -12.93 -25.42
C VAL A 136 -11.69 -11.97 -24.24
N VAL A 137 -12.91 -11.56 -23.90
CA VAL A 137 -13.29 -10.97 -22.62
C VAL A 137 -14.00 -12.05 -21.81
N PHE A 138 -13.63 -12.21 -20.55
CA PHE A 138 -14.25 -13.17 -19.66
C PHE A 138 -15.42 -12.52 -18.92
N GLN A 139 -16.57 -13.17 -18.96
CA GLN A 139 -17.78 -12.72 -18.28
C GLN A 139 -18.35 -13.87 -17.45
N PRO A 140 -18.36 -13.80 -16.10
CA PRO A 140 -19.04 -14.78 -15.26
C PRO A 140 -20.53 -14.88 -15.63
N ILE A 141 -21.07 -16.09 -15.62
CA ILE A 141 -22.49 -16.37 -15.84
C ILE A 141 -22.98 -17.37 -14.78
N ASP A 142 -24.26 -17.28 -14.39
CA ASP A 142 -24.84 -18.22 -13.42
C ASP A 142 -25.30 -19.53 -14.07
N ALA A 143 -25.53 -19.52 -15.37
CA ALA A 143 -26.17 -20.59 -16.12
C ALA A 143 -25.81 -20.51 -17.61
N ILE A 144 -25.76 -21.65 -18.32
CA ILE A 144 -25.54 -21.66 -19.78
C ILE A 144 -26.83 -21.43 -20.57
N GLU A 145 -27.99 -21.56 -19.93
CA GLU A 145 -29.31 -21.46 -20.52
C GLU A 145 -29.50 -20.18 -21.32
N PRO A 146 -29.11 -18.96 -20.84
CA PRO A 146 -29.24 -17.74 -21.63
C PRO A 146 -28.46 -17.78 -22.94
N LEU A 147 -27.35 -18.52 -22.99
CA LEU A 147 -26.53 -18.68 -24.19
C LEU A 147 -27.08 -19.73 -25.15
N LEU A 148 -28.03 -20.58 -24.71
CA LEU A 148 -28.68 -21.57 -25.57
C LEU A 148 -29.78 -20.96 -26.46
N TYR A 149 -30.31 -19.78 -26.13
CA TYR A 149 -31.35 -19.11 -26.91
C TYR A 149 -30.78 -17.89 -27.61
N HIS A 150 -31.00 -17.74 -28.92
CA HIS A 150 -30.52 -16.58 -29.68
C HIS A 150 -31.59 -16.06 -30.66
N ASP A 151 -31.99 -14.80 -30.50
CA ASP A 151 -32.33 -13.95 -31.65
C ASP A 151 -31.58 -12.62 -31.51
N ALA A 152 -30.82 -12.29 -32.54
CA ALA A 152 -29.68 -11.38 -32.58
C ALA A 152 -30.06 -9.89 -32.67
N SER A 153 -31.02 -9.42 -31.88
CA SER A 153 -31.37 -7.98 -31.89
C SER A 153 -31.71 -7.35 -30.53
N LEU A 154 -31.57 -8.08 -29.43
CA LEU A 154 -31.82 -7.54 -28.09
C LEU A 154 -30.69 -8.00 -27.16
N SER A 155 -30.08 -7.04 -26.46
CA SER A 155 -29.11 -7.30 -25.40
C SER A 155 -29.67 -8.34 -24.41
N PRO A 156 -28.88 -9.34 -23.96
CA PRO A 156 -29.35 -10.47 -23.16
C PRO A 156 -29.88 -10.10 -21.75
N TRP A 157 -29.88 -8.82 -21.38
CA TRP A 157 -30.45 -8.29 -20.13
C TRP A 157 -31.99 -8.23 -20.10
N LEU A 158 -32.69 -8.71 -21.13
CA LEU A 158 -34.15 -8.74 -21.17
C LEU A 158 -34.80 -10.07 -20.77
N TRP A 159 -34.02 -11.13 -20.45
CA TRP A 159 -34.58 -12.46 -20.15
C TRP A 159 -34.52 -12.88 -18.67
N ALA A 160 -34.12 -11.99 -17.76
CA ALA A 160 -34.32 -12.20 -16.32
C ALA A 160 -35.79 -12.00 -15.87
N ILE A 161 -36.76 -12.33 -16.74
CA ILE A 161 -38.15 -12.53 -16.36
C ILE A 161 -38.37 -14.05 -16.37
N PRO A 162 -38.74 -14.69 -15.25
CA PRO A 162 -39.20 -16.05 -15.30
C PRO A 162 -40.47 -16.08 -16.17
N LEU A 163 -40.38 -16.70 -17.34
CA LEU A 163 -41.54 -17.08 -18.14
C LEU A 163 -42.29 -18.16 -17.35
N VAL A 164 -43.17 -17.75 -16.44
CA VAL A 164 -44.18 -18.66 -15.91
C VAL A 164 -45.09 -19.02 -17.08
N ALA A 165 -45.15 -20.31 -17.36
CA ALA A 165 -46.07 -20.89 -18.32
C ALA A 165 -47.50 -20.34 -18.11
N GLY A 166 -47.97 -19.54 -19.07
CA GLY A 166 -49.27 -18.89 -18.96
C GLY A 166 -49.67 -18.03 -20.15
N GLY A 167 -49.78 -18.63 -21.34
CA GLY A 167 -50.73 -18.17 -22.35
C GLY A 167 -50.27 -17.09 -23.33
N ILE A 168 -50.08 -17.54 -24.57
CA ILE A 168 -50.15 -16.73 -25.79
C ILE A 168 -51.52 -16.02 -25.81
N ILE A 169 -51.58 -14.69 -25.80
CA ILE A 169 -52.65 -13.96 -26.49
C ILE A 169 -52.02 -12.83 -27.30
N ALA A 170 -52.24 -12.94 -28.61
CA ALA A 170 -51.94 -11.96 -29.61
C ALA A 170 -52.55 -10.58 -29.28
N ALA A 171 -51.82 -9.52 -29.62
CA ALA A 171 -52.42 -8.19 -29.73
C ALA A 171 -53.37 -8.16 -30.94
N ALA A 172 -54.65 -8.45 -30.70
CA ALA A 172 -55.74 -7.82 -31.43
C ALA A 172 -56.41 -6.86 -30.46
N SER A 173 -56.32 -5.57 -30.80
CA SER A 173 -57.10 -4.51 -30.18
C SER A 173 -58.58 -4.85 -30.33
N ASP A 174 -59.26 -5.11 -29.21
CA ASP A 174 -60.70 -4.93 -29.13
C ASP A 174 -61.06 -4.27 -27.80
N ASN A 175 -61.90 -3.25 -27.97
CA ASN A 175 -62.37 -2.29 -27.01
C ASN A 175 -63.66 -2.84 -26.38
N ASP A 176 -63.61 -3.38 -25.16
CA ASP A 176 -64.81 -3.40 -24.30
C ASP A 176 -64.50 -3.51 -22.81
N SER A 177 -65.42 -2.92 -22.06
CA SER A 177 -65.43 -2.62 -20.64
C SER A 177 -65.50 -3.85 -19.73
N ASN A 178 -65.08 -3.62 -18.48
CA ASN A 178 -65.49 -4.28 -17.23
C ASN A 178 -64.56 -5.35 -16.60
N ASN A 179 -63.85 -4.89 -15.55
CA ASN A 179 -63.36 -5.63 -14.38
C ASN A 179 -62.26 -6.70 -14.56
N ASN A 180 -60.99 -6.27 -14.50
CA ASN A 180 -59.88 -7.11 -14.04
C ASN A 180 -58.93 -6.28 -13.18
N ASN A 181 -58.62 -6.75 -11.98
CA ASN A 181 -57.78 -6.12 -10.96
C ASN A 181 -56.27 -6.20 -11.29
N ASN A 182 -55.89 -6.13 -12.56
CA ASN A 182 -54.48 -6.02 -12.94
C ASN A 182 -54.01 -4.59 -12.62
N ASN A 183 -53.63 -4.37 -11.36
CA ASN A 183 -52.80 -3.23 -11.00
C ASN A 183 -51.43 -3.45 -11.66
N ASN A 184 -51.17 -2.74 -12.76
CA ASN A 184 -49.91 -2.79 -13.51
C ASN A 184 -48.92 -1.73 -13.02
N ASN A 185 -49.13 -1.15 -11.83
CA ASN A 185 -48.30 -0.10 -11.27
C ASN A 185 -47.33 -0.69 -10.24
N PRO A 186 -46.01 -0.54 -10.41
CA PRO A 186 -45.02 -1.03 -9.45
C PRO A 186 -45.08 -0.28 -8.11
N PRO A 187 -44.47 -0.84 -7.04
CA PRO A 187 -44.40 -0.17 -5.73
C PRO A 187 -43.80 1.24 -5.84
N ASN A 188 -44.43 2.24 -5.21
CA ASN A 188 -43.95 3.63 -5.26
C ASN A 188 -42.71 3.83 -4.36
N THR A 189 -41.60 4.28 -4.95
CA THR A 189 -40.31 4.49 -4.28
C THR A 189 -39.98 5.95 -3.92
N ASP A 190 -40.87 6.92 -4.17
CA ASP A 190 -40.59 8.37 -4.02
C ASP A 190 -40.10 8.80 -2.62
N ASN A 191 -40.46 8.06 -1.57
CA ASN A 191 -40.09 8.36 -0.18
C ASN A 191 -39.20 7.30 0.47
N VAL A 192 -38.71 6.33 -0.30
CA VAL A 192 -37.82 5.27 0.21
C VAL A 192 -36.49 5.92 0.61
N GLY A 193 -36.09 5.74 1.86
CA GLY A 193 -34.74 6.06 2.30
C GLY A 193 -33.87 4.82 2.16
N PHE A 194 -32.87 4.87 1.29
CA PHE A 194 -31.91 3.79 1.08
C PHE A 194 -30.51 4.39 1.02
N ASN A 195 -29.60 3.84 1.82
CA ASN A 195 -28.19 4.20 1.78
C ASN A 195 -27.31 2.98 2.05
N VAL A 196 -26.06 3.09 1.64
CA VAL A 196 -24.92 2.30 2.10
C VAL A 196 -24.18 3.12 3.17
N ASP A 197 -23.78 2.49 4.27
CA ASP A 197 -22.97 3.14 5.31
C ASP A 197 -21.47 3.13 4.91
N PRO A 198 -20.60 3.93 5.55
CA PRO A 198 -19.16 3.78 5.40
C PRO A 198 -18.71 2.33 5.55
N ILE A 199 -17.75 1.91 4.71
CA ILE A 199 -17.25 0.53 4.74
C ILE A 199 -16.29 0.43 5.92
N THR A 200 -16.58 -0.41 6.91
CA THR A 200 -15.90 -0.41 8.22
C THR A 200 -16.09 0.92 8.97
N SER A 201 -15.43 1.11 10.12
CA SER A 201 -15.66 2.30 10.96
C SER A 201 -15.04 3.58 10.42
N ASP A 202 -14.02 3.47 9.58
CA ASP A 202 -13.18 4.57 9.08
C ASP A 202 -13.24 4.73 7.56
N ASN A 203 -14.03 3.90 6.86
CA ASN A 203 -14.14 3.92 5.39
C ASN A 203 -12.84 3.53 4.68
N VAL A 204 -11.94 2.84 5.37
CA VAL A 204 -10.65 2.36 4.85
C VAL A 204 -10.56 0.87 5.12
N ILE A 205 -10.19 0.09 4.11
CA ILE A 205 -9.87 -1.33 4.30
C ILE A 205 -8.42 -1.48 4.67
N ASN A 206 -8.17 -1.98 5.86
CA ASN A 206 -6.83 -2.27 6.36
C ASN A 206 -6.37 -3.70 6.08
N SER A 207 -5.12 -4.02 6.44
CA SER A 207 -4.53 -5.33 6.19
C SER A 207 -5.31 -6.45 6.89
N SER A 208 -5.83 -6.22 8.11
CA SER A 208 -6.59 -7.24 8.82
C SER A 208 -7.96 -7.49 8.17
N GLU A 209 -8.66 -6.42 7.81
CA GLU A 209 -9.97 -6.48 7.16
C GLU A 209 -9.89 -7.10 5.78
N SER A 210 -8.82 -6.81 5.04
CA SER A 210 -8.58 -7.40 3.73
C SER A 210 -8.39 -8.91 3.73
N ALA A 211 -7.86 -9.45 4.83
CA ALA A 211 -7.61 -10.87 5.00
C ALA A 211 -8.83 -11.63 5.53
N GLY A 212 -9.82 -10.90 6.08
CA GLY A 212 -11.02 -11.44 6.70
C GLY A 212 -12.30 -11.19 5.91
N ASP A 213 -13.42 -11.36 6.60
CA ASP A 213 -14.74 -10.98 6.10
C ASP A 213 -15.12 -9.59 6.63
N VAL A 214 -15.68 -8.75 5.76
CA VAL A 214 -16.16 -7.40 6.07
C VAL A 214 -17.68 -7.38 5.98
N THR A 215 -18.34 -6.79 6.98
CA THR A 215 -19.79 -6.59 6.95
C THR A 215 -20.10 -5.20 6.41
N ILE A 216 -20.75 -5.15 5.25
CA ILE A 216 -21.31 -3.91 4.68
C ILE A 216 -22.71 -3.72 5.24
N THR A 217 -23.02 -2.50 5.67
CA THR A 217 -24.33 -2.15 6.23
C THR A 217 -24.94 -0.95 5.51
N GLY A 218 -26.21 -0.73 5.78
CA GLY A 218 -26.92 0.47 5.36
C GLY A 218 -28.30 0.57 5.98
N THR A 219 -28.98 1.69 5.72
CA THR A 219 -30.38 1.88 6.14
C THR A 219 -31.35 1.63 4.99
N LEU A 220 -32.53 1.13 5.34
CA LEU A 220 -33.66 0.97 4.46
C LEU A 220 -34.95 1.32 5.21
N THR A 221 -35.51 2.48 4.89
CA THR A 221 -36.70 3.03 5.55
C THR A 221 -37.81 3.36 4.55
N ASN A 222 -39.04 3.48 5.05
CA ASN A 222 -40.24 3.74 4.25
C ASN A 222 -40.47 2.70 3.13
N ILE A 223 -40.29 1.42 3.44
CA ILE A 223 -40.59 0.32 2.52
C ILE A 223 -42.05 0.46 2.03
N PRO A 224 -42.32 0.43 0.71
CA PRO A 224 -43.67 0.61 0.18
C PRO A 224 -44.63 -0.44 0.73
N SER A 225 -45.81 -0.02 1.18
CA SER A 225 -46.78 -0.91 1.85
C SER A 225 -47.34 -2.01 0.94
N ASP A 226 -47.26 -1.82 -0.37
CA ASP A 226 -47.68 -2.74 -1.42
C ASP A 226 -46.55 -3.66 -1.91
N ALA A 227 -45.33 -3.52 -1.40
CA ALA A 227 -44.23 -4.45 -1.67
C ALA A 227 -44.49 -5.80 -0.98
N ALA A 228 -44.67 -6.85 -1.77
CA ALA A 228 -44.80 -8.22 -1.30
C ALA A 228 -43.42 -8.86 -1.01
N SER A 229 -42.39 -8.44 -1.73
CA SER A 229 -40.99 -8.79 -1.46
C SER A 229 -40.06 -7.59 -1.57
N THR A 230 -38.97 -7.63 -0.81
CA THR A 230 -37.91 -6.63 -0.80
C THR A 230 -36.58 -7.35 -0.77
N THR A 231 -35.71 -7.06 -1.74
CA THR A 231 -34.39 -7.68 -1.88
C THR A 231 -33.35 -6.61 -2.07
N VAL A 232 -32.27 -6.66 -1.28
CA VAL A 232 -31.11 -5.78 -1.44
C VAL A 232 -29.97 -6.61 -2.03
N THR A 233 -29.38 -6.10 -3.11
CA THR A 233 -28.21 -6.67 -3.77
C THR A 233 -27.08 -5.67 -3.74
N VAL A 234 -25.86 -6.13 -3.47
CA VAL A 234 -24.65 -5.32 -3.46
C VAL A 234 -23.69 -5.87 -4.51
N VAL A 235 -23.15 -5.00 -5.36
CA VAL A 235 -22.16 -5.37 -6.38
C VAL A 235 -20.79 -4.85 -5.96
N ILE A 236 -19.80 -5.74 -5.99
CA ILE A 236 -18.40 -5.45 -5.66
C ILE A 236 -17.54 -6.20 -6.67
N ASN A 237 -16.64 -5.53 -7.39
CA ASN A 237 -15.82 -6.15 -8.42
C ASN A 237 -16.64 -6.97 -9.44
N GLY A 238 -17.85 -6.49 -9.78
CA GLY A 238 -18.80 -7.19 -10.65
C GLY A 238 -19.49 -8.44 -10.05
N VAL A 239 -19.18 -8.81 -8.81
CA VAL A 239 -19.81 -9.93 -8.09
C VAL A 239 -21.02 -9.41 -7.31
N THR A 240 -22.16 -10.09 -7.43
CA THR A 240 -23.39 -9.73 -6.71
C THR A 240 -23.53 -10.52 -5.42
N TYR A 241 -23.72 -9.80 -4.32
CA TYR A 241 -23.98 -10.34 -2.98
C TYR A 241 -25.40 -10.00 -2.55
N ASN A 242 -26.13 -10.99 -2.02
CA ASN A 242 -27.47 -10.80 -1.51
C ASN A 242 -27.44 -10.40 -0.04
N ALA A 243 -28.03 -9.25 0.30
CA ALA A 243 -28.07 -8.75 1.66
C ALA A 243 -29.29 -9.26 2.44
N ILE A 244 -29.15 -9.26 3.76
CA ILE A 244 -30.22 -9.55 4.70
C ILE A 244 -30.90 -8.23 5.07
N VAL A 245 -32.20 -8.13 4.82
CA VAL A 245 -33.00 -6.95 5.17
C VAL A 245 -33.68 -7.14 6.53
N ASN A 246 -33.43 -6.21 7.45
CA ASN A 246 -34.13 -6.13 8.73
C ASN A 246 -35.16 -4.99 8.71
N VAL A 247 -36.38 -5.35 8.31
CA VAL A 247 -37.50 -4.40 8.17
C VAL A 247 -37.92 -3.73 9.49
N THR A 248 -37.67 -4.37 10.63
CA THR A 248 -38.06 -3.83 11.95
C THR A 248 -37.09 -2.73 12.39
N ASN A 249 -35.80 -2.92 12.12
CA ASN A 249 -34.76 -1.97 12.48
C ASN A 249 -34.52 -0.92 11.38
N GLY A 250 -35.06 -1.15 10.18
CA GLY A 250 -34.84 -0.29 9.02
C GLY A 250 -33.40 -0.35 8.52
N THR A 251 -32.77 -1.52 8.60
CA THR A 251 -31.37 -1.73 8.20
C THR A 251 -31.23 -2.93 7.29
N TRP A 252 -30.11 -3.00 6.58
CA TRP A 252 -29.68 -4.17 5.83
C TRP A 252 -28.19 -4.44 6.04
N SER A 253 -27.77 -5.67 5.83
CA SER A 253 -26.35 -6.02 5.90
C SER A 253 -25.98 -7.17 4.97
N VAL A 254 -24.74 -7.19 4.53
CA VAL A 254 -24.15 -8.29 3.76
C VAL A 254 -22.71 -8.52 4.20
N VAL A 255 -22.32 -9.79 4.29
CA VAL A 255 -20.94 -10.17 4.60
C VAL A 255 -20.23 -10.49 3.29
N VAL A 256 -19.09 -9.86 3.07
CA VAL A 256 -18.28 -10.03 1.85
C VAL A 256 -16.82 -10.30 2.23
N PRO A 257 -16.08 -11.08 1.43
CA PRO A 257 -14.64 -11.23 1.65
C PRO A 257 -13.91 -9.90 1.47
N GLY A 258 -13.01 -9.54 2.38
CA GLY A 258 -12.17 -8.34 2.25
C GLY A 258 -11.29 -8.35 1.00
N SER A 259 -10.91 -9.55 0.53
CA SER A 259 -10.20 -9.73 -0.74
C SER A 259 -11.00 -9.26 -1.96
N ALA A 260 -12.34 -9.31 -1.91
CA ALA A 260 -13.20 -8.76 -2.97
C ALA A 260 -13.13 -7.23 -2.99
N LEU A 261 -13.06 -6.58 -1.83
CA LEU A 261 -12.94 -5.12 -1.70
C LEU A 261 -11.59 -4.61 -2.18
N ILE A 262 -10.50 -5.36 -1.97
CA ILE A 262 -9.20 -5.01 -2.54
C ILE A 262 -9.21 -5.16 -4.06
N ALA A 263 -9.81 -6.23 -4.58
CA ALA A 263 -9.86 -6.51 -6.00
C ALA A 263 -10.76 -5.57 -6.80
N ASP A 264 -11.70 -4.90 -6.14
CA ASP A 264 -12.67 -3.97 -6.71
C ASP A 264 -11.99 -2.76 -7.34
N SER A 265 -11.94 -2.68 -8.67
CA SER A 265 -11.05 -1.74 -9.36
C SER A 265 -11.36 -0.27 -9.08
N ASP A 266 -12.62 0.09 -8.88
CA ASP A 266 -13.09 1.47 -8.70
C ASP A 266 -13.37 1.82 -7.22
N LYS A 267 -13.22 0.85 -6.32
CA LYS A 267 -13.45 1.00 -4.86
C LYS A 267 -14.80 1.63 -4.56
N THR A 268 -15.83 1.20 -5.28
CA THR A 268 -17.20 1.71 -5.17
C THR A 268 -18.18 0.57 -4.95
N ILE A 269 -18.88 0.60 -3.82
CA ILE A 269 -19.97 -0.31 -3.53
C ILE A 269 -21.22 0.20 -4.21
N GLU A 270 -21.80 -0.61 -5.11
CA GLU A 270 -23.09 -0.31 -5.73
C GLU A 270 -24.17 -1.18 -5.08
N ALA A 271 -25.10 -0.56 -4.36
CA ALA A 271 -26.22 -1.26 -3.74
C ALA A 271 -27.52 -0.93 -4.47
N THR A 272 -28.35 -1.95 -4.69
CA THR A 272 -29.68 -1.82 -5.27
C THR A 272 -30.69 -2.50 -4.37
N VAL A 273 -31.75 -1.79 -3.98
CA VAL A 273 -32.94 -2.40 -3.40
C VAL A 273 -34.01 -2.54 -4.47
N LYS A 274 -34.61 -3.72 -4.56
CA LYS A 274 -35.74 -4.04 -5.45
C LYS A 274 -36.97 -4.37 -4.61
N PHE A 275 -38.09 -3.69 -4.92
CA PHE A 275 -39.41 -3.97 -4.36
C PHE A 275 -40.26 -4.65 -5.43
N THR A 276 -40.98 -5.71 -5.07
CA THR A 276 -41.91 -6.39 -5.99
C THR A 276 -43.27 -6.54 -5.32
N ASP A 277 -44.35 -6.16 -6.00
CA ASP A 277 -45.72 -6.32 -5.50
C ASP A 277 -46.23 -7.76 -5.67
N SER A 278 -47.46 -8.04 -5.21
CA SER A 278 -48.08 -9.38 -5.37
C SER A 278 -48.46 -9.71 -6.83
N ALA A 279 -48.50 -8.72 -7.72
CA ALA A 279 -48.80 -8.89 -9.14
C ALA A 279 -47.53 -9.15 -9.98
N GLY A 280 -46.34 -8.98 -9.37
CA GLY A 280 -45.04 -9.18 -10.01
C GLY A 280 -44.44 -7.91 -10.61
N ASN A 281 -45.05 -6.74 -10.42
CA ASN A 281 -44.46 -5.47 -10.85
C ASN A 281 -43.33 -5.07 -9.89
N SER A 282 -42.23 -4.53 -10.42
CA SER A 282 -41.07 -4.14 -9.61
C SER A 282 -40.62 -2.70 -9.82
N SER A 283 -40.04 -2.13 -8.77
CA SER A 283 -39.31 -0.87 -8.76
C SER A 283 -37.99 -1.02 -8.00
N THR A 284 -37.03 -0.15 -8.28
CA THR A 284 -35.69 -0.19 -7.69
C THR A 284 -35.25 1.18 -7.20
N VAL A 285 -34.42 1.19 -6.15
CA VAL A 285 -33.66 2.35 -5.69
C VAL A 285 -32.20 1.92 -5.55
N THR A 286 -31.28 2.78 -5.93
CA THR A 286 -29.84 2.50 -5.92
C THR A 286 -29.12 3.52 -5.04
N ASP A 287 -28.03 3.09 -4.43
CA ASP A 287 -27.09 3.96 -3.73
C ASP A 287 -25.67 3.46 -3.92
N THR A 288 -24.69 4.36 -3.78
CA THR A 288 -23.27 4.05 -4.01
C THR A 288 -22.40 4.59 -2.88
N GLN A 289 -21.41 3.81 -2.42
CA GLN A 289 -20.44 4.23 -1.41
C GLN A 289 -19.01 3.96 -1.88
N THR A 290 -18.21 5.01 -1.96
CA THR A 290 -16.76 4.90 -2.25
C THR A 290 -15.97 4.66 -0.98
N TYR A 291 -14.91 3.87 -1.05
CA TYR A 291 -13.98 3.61 0.05
C TYR A 291 -12.53 3.66 -0.43
N THR A 292 -11.59 3.65 0.51
CA THR A 292 -10.16 3.54 0.19
C THR A 292 -9.60 2.23 0.76
N VAL A 293 -8.43 1.85 0.28
CA VAL A 293 -7.71 0.68 0.77
C VAL A 293 -6.32 1.11 1.16
N ASP A 294 -5.93 0.77 2.38
CA ASP A 294 -4.57 0.94 2.86
C ASP A 294 -4.19 -0.28 3.69
N VAL A 295 -3.43 -1.18 3.08
CA VAL A 295 -2.95 -2.42 3.72
C VAL A 295 -1.47 -2.35 4.08
N THR A 296 -0.85 -1.17 4.00
CA THR A 296 0.58 -1.03 4.19
C THR A 296 0.85 -0.61 5.61
N ALA A 297 1.44 -1.49 6.41
CA ALA A 297 1.89 -1.11 7.74
C ALA A 297 3.02 -0.06 7.69
N PRO A 298 3.05 0.86 8.68
CA PRO A 298 4.19 1.75 8.84
C PRO A 298 5.48 0.95 9.15
N ASN A 299 6.63 1.57 8.90
CA ASN A 299 7.90 1.04 9.43
C ASN A 299 7.89 1.03 10.96
N ALA A 300 8.75 0.21 11.57
CA ALA A 300 8.96 0.29 13.02
C ALA A 300 9.35 1.72 13.41
N PRO A 301 8.80 2.27 14.50
CA PRO A 301 9.24 3.58 15.00
C PRO A 301 10.70 3.50 15.43
N GLU A 302 11.39 4.63 15.44
CA GLU A 302 12.71 4.76 16.08
C GLU A 302 12.51 5.32 17.49
N ILE A 303 13.28 4.82 18.45
CA ILE A 303 13.33 5.33 19.82
C ILE A 303 14.74 5.94 20.00
N ASP A 304 14.82 7.18 20.46
CA ASP A 304 16.10 7.81 20.77
C ASP A 304 16.70 7.18 22.05
N PRO A 305 18.03 7.23 22.26
CA PRO A 305 18.66 6.74 23.47
C PRO A 305 17.99 7.30 24.74
N ILE A 306 17.76 6.43 25.73
CA ILE A 306 16.92 6.75 26.90
C ILE A 306 17.79 6.85 28.15
N ASN A 307 17.60 7.92 28.93
CA ASN A 307 18.08 7.99 30.32
C ASN A 307 16.93 7.85 31.34
N PRO A 308 17.23 7.64 32.64
CA PRO A 308 16.22 7.43 33.69
C PRO A 308 15.23 8.58 33.93
N THR A 309 15.52 9.79 33.45
CA THR A 309 14.80 11.01 33.87
C THR A 309 14.09 11.75 32.76
N ASP A 310 14.68 11.82 31.56
CA ASP A 310 14.15 12.61 30.46
C ASP A 310 12.98 11.90 29.79
N PRO A 311 12.05 12.65 29.16
CA PRO A 311 11.00 12.06 28.34
C PRO A 311 11.57 11.15 27.26
N ILE A 312 10.84 10.10 26.92
CA ILE A 312 11.22 9.21 25.83
C ILE A 312 10.81 9.87 24.52
N THR A 313 11.73 9.95 23.58
CA THR A 313 11.55 10.56 22.27
C THR A 313 11.89 9.59 21.15
N GLY A 314 11.51 9.94 19.94
CA GLY A 314 11.88 9.19 18.75
C GLY A 314 11.18 9.70 17.51
N THR A 315 11.22 8.88 16.44
CA THR A 315 10.55 9.17 15.18
C THR A 315 9.63 8.04 14.72
N ALA A 316 8.61 8.35 13.94
CA ALA A 316 7.70 7.39 13.31
C ALA A 316 7.07 8.01 12.06
N GLU A 317 6.25 7.25 11.33
CA GLU A 317 5.49 7.78 10.20
C GLU A 317 4.56 8.93 10.65
N PRO A 318 4.61 10.12 10.01
CA PRO A 318 3.78 11.26 10.41
C PRO A 318 2.29 10.93 10.49
N GLY A 319 1.65 11.31 11.59
CA GLY A 319 0.22 11.05 11.81
C GLY A 319 -0.12 9.64 12.30
N SER A 320 0.84 8.72 12.36
CA SER A 320 0.66 7.42 13.03
C SER A 320 0.58 7.59 14.55
N THR A 321 -0.16 6.71 15.21
CA THR A 321 -0.20 6.59 16.67
C THR A 321 0.94 5.70 17.12
N VAL A 322 1.84 6.21 17.97
CA VAL A 322 2.91 5.44 18.61
C VAL A 322 2.44 5.00 19.98
N THR A 323 2.44 3.69 20.21
CA THR A 323 2.18 3.06 21.51
C THR A 323 3.50 2.57 22.10
N VAL A 324 3.91 3.19 23.20
CA VAL A 324 5.11 2.83 23.97
C VAL A 324 4.69 1.92 25.12
N THR A 325 5.36 0.79 25.28
CA THR A 325 5.16 -0.20 26.35
C THR A 325 6.37 -0.22 27.27
N PHE A 326 6.12 -0.07 28.57
CA PHE A 326 7.13 -0.04 29.62
C PHE A 326 7.39 -1.44 30.21
N PRO A 327 8.48 -1.63 30.98
CA PRO A 327 8.83 -2.93 31.57
C PRO A 327 7.75 -3.55 32.46
N ASP A 328 6.90 -2.72 33.09
CA ASP A 328 5.79 -3.15 33.94
C ASP A 328 4.54 -3.57 33.15
N GLY A 329 4.58 -3.45 31.83
CA GLY A 329 3.48 -3.75 30.89
C GLY A 329 2.46 -2.62 30.74
N THR A 330 2.64 -1.47 31.41
CA THR A 330 1.82 -0.28 31.15
C THR A 330 2.22 0.38 29.83
N THR A 331 1.31 1.17 29.27
CA THR A 331 1.54 1.84 27.99
C THR A 331 1.28 3.34 28.06
N ALA A 332 1.97 4.07 27.18
CA ALA A 332 1.70 5.44 26.84
C ALA A 332 1.47 5.55 25.33
N GLU A 333 0.58 6.45 24.90
CA GLU A 333 0.28 6.68 23.49
C GLU A 333 0.51 8.14 23.14
N THR A 334 0.97 8.36 21.92
CA THR A 334 1.17 9.68 21.33
C THR A 334 1.00 9.60 19.81
N VAL A 335 0.80 10.73 19.14
CA VAL A 335 0.73 10.78 17.67
C VAL A 335 2.00 11.43 17.16
N ALA A 336 2.64 10.79 16.18
CA ALA A 336 3.81 11.36 15.52
C ALA A 336 3.45 12.65 14.79
N GLY A 337 4.22 13.71 15.06
CA GLY A 337 4.03 15.02 14.47
C GLY A 337 4.21 15.02 12.94
N PRO A 338 3.94 16.15 12.26
CA PRO A 338 4.13 16.27 10.82
C PRO A 338 5.58 16.03 10.34
N ASP A 339 6.55 16.18 11.24
CA ASP A 339 7.98 15.89 11.01
C ASP A 339 8.40 14.48 11.45
N GLY A 340 7.44 13.67 11.90
CA GLY A 340 7.65 12.32 12.39
C GLY A 340 8.08 12.24 13.86
N THR A 341 8.32 13.38 14.53
CA THR A 341 8.77 13.36 15.93
C THR A 341 7.65 12.99 16.89
N TRP A 342 7.99 12.27 17.95
CA TRP A 342 7.05 11.95 19.02
C TRP A 342 7.75 11.98 20.39
N THR A 343 6.95 12.15 21.44
CA THR A 343 7.43 12.13 22.82
C THR A 343 6.37 11.57 23.76
N VAL A 344 6.81 10.82 24.77
CA VAL A 344 5.98 10.36 25.90
C VAL A 344 6.70 10.64 27.22
N PRO A 345 5.97 10.90 28.32
CA PRO A 345 6.58 11.04 29.64
C PRO A 345 7.28 9.76 30.08
N ASN A 346 8.45 9.92 30.71
CA ASN A 346 9.15 8.81 31.35
C ASN A 346 8.49 8.50 32.71
N PRO A 347 8.06 7.25 32.97
CA PRO A 347 7.40 6.88 34.23
C PRO A 347 8.36 6.76 35.42
N GLY A 348 9.66 7.00 35.23
CA GLY A 348 10.71 6.78 36.22
C GLY A 348 11.38 5.42 36.02
N LEU A 349 11.93 5.22 34.82
CA LEU A 349 12.65 4.00 34.44
C LEU A 349 14.01 3.90 35.15
N GLU A 350 14.52 2.69 35.31
CA GLU A 350 15.84 2.38 35.88
C GLU A 350 16.82 1.93 34.78
N ASP A 351 18.12 2.04 35.07
CA ASP A 351 19.18 1.54 34.19
C ASP A 351 18.98 0.06 33.84
N GLY A 352 19.02 -0.25 32.54
CA GLY A 352 18.80 -1.60 32.02
C GLY A 352 17.32 -1.98 31.77
N ASP A 353 16.36 -1.09 32.06
CA ASP A 353 14.97 -1.30 31.68
C ASP A 353 14.81 -1.33 30.14
N GLU A 354 13.92 -2.18 29.64
CA GLU A 354 13.60 -2.28 28.22
C GLU A 354 12.29 -1.56 27.90
N VAL A 355 12.33 -0.66 26.92
CA VAL A 355 11.17 0.05 26.39
C VAL A 355 10.89 -0.45 24.97
N THR A 356 9.63 -0.74 24.67
CA THR A 356 9.19 -1.15 23.34
C THR A 356 8.22 -0.13 22.75
N ALA A 357 8.30 0.16 21.46
CA ALA A 357 7.33 1.00 20.76
C ALA A 357 6.82 0.34 19.47
N VAL A 358 5.54 0.54 19.16
CA VAL A 358 4.90 0.19 17.88
C VAL A 358 4.17 1.40 17.34
N ALA A 359 4.12 1.55 16.01
CA ALA A 359 3.33 2.58 15.34
C ALA A 359 2.10 1.96 14.67
N THR A 360 0.96 2.65 14.71
CA THR A 360 -0.27 2.28 14.00
C THR A 360 -0.71 3.43 13.12
N ASP A 361 -0.86 3.19 11.82
CA ASP A 361 -1.29 4.21 10.87
C ASP A 361 -2.78 4.59 11.04
N PRO A 362 -3.29 5.61 10.31
CA PRO A 362 -4.71 5.98 10.40
C PRO A 362 -5.71 4.92 9.93
N ALA A 363 -5.29 3.93 9.14
CA ALA A 363 -6.12 2.80 8.70
C ALA A 363 -6.15 1.66 9.73
N GLY A 364 -5.27 1.69 10.73
CA GLY A 364 -5.15 0.67 11.76
C GLY A 364 -4.14 -0.44 11.44
N ASN A 365 -3.25 -0.27 10.46
CA ASN A 365 -2.14 -1.20 10.26
C ASN A 365 -1.03 -0.94 11.27
N THR A 366 -0.50 -1.99 11.89
CA THR A 366 0.53 -1.89 12.94
C THR A 366 1.91 -2.27 12.42
N SER A 367 2.93 -1.50 12.80
CA SER A 367 4.34 -1.78 12.49
C SER A 367 4.90 -3.00 13.25
N PRO A 368 6.07 -3.52 12.86
CA PRO A 368 6.93 -4.25 13.78
C PRO A 368 7.33 -3.41 15.01
N PRO A 369 7.69 -4.02 16.13
CA PRO A 369 8.16 -3.30 17.31
C PRO A 369 9.61 -2.81 17.15
N ALA A 370 9.91 -1.69 17.80
CA ALA A 370 11.25 -1.24 18.11
C ALA A 370 11.50 -1.31 19.62
N THR A 371 12.75 -1.51 20.01
CA THR A 371 13.15 -1.66 21.42
C THR A 371 14.38 -0.82 21.71
N GLU A 372 14.43 -0.21 22.89
CA GLU A 372 15.61 0.48 23.41
C GLU A 372 15.80 0.14 24.89
N ILE A 373 17.06 0.12 25.33
CA ILE A 373 17.43 -0.11 26.72
C ILE A 373 17.80 1.23 27.35
N VAL A 374 17.28 1.46 28.56
CA VAL A 374 17.64 2.64 29.34
C VAL A 374 19.11 2.55 29.76
N ASP A 375 19.85 3.60 29.44
CA ASP A 375 21.22 3.82 29.91
C ASP A 375 21.20 4.91 30.98
N GLY A 376 21.47 4.53 32.22
CA GLY A 376 21.60 5.46 33.35
C GLY A 376 23.04 5.76 33.75
N VAL A 377 24.03 5.34 32.96
CA VAL A 377 25.44 5.45 33.32
C VAL A 377 26.02 6.74 32.75
N ALA A 378 26.20 7.73 33.62
CA ALA A 378 26.90 8.95 33.24
C ALA A 378 28.36 8.69 32.81
N PRO A 379 28.88 9.42 31.81
CA PRO A 379 30.27 9.36 31.43
C PRO A 379 31.17 9.86 32.57
N ASN A 380 32.46 9.49 32.52
CA ASN A 380 33.46 10.10 33.40
C ASN A 380 33.60 11.60 33.11
N ALA A 381 34.09 12.37 34.09
CA ALA A 381 34.42 13.77 33.87
C ALA A 381 35.41 13.90 32.70
N PRO A 382 35.20 14.86 31.77
CA PRO A 382 36.16 15.09 30.69
C PRO A 382 37.50 15.57 31.27
N GLU A 383 38.59 15.33 30.56
CA GLU A 383 39.88 15.94 30.86
C GLU A 383 40.04 17.21 30.03
N ILE A 384 40.59 18.27 30.62
CA ILE A 384 40.95 19.51 29.93
C ILE A 384 42.48 19.58 29.91
N ASP A 385 43.07 19.77 28.74
CA ASP A 385 44.53 19.97 28.62
C ASP A 385 44.93 21.35 29.18
N PRO A 386 46.20 21.55 29.59
CA PRO A 386 46.67 22.83 30.09
C PRO A 386 46.35 23.98 29.12
N ILE A 387 45.66 25.01 29.63
CA ILE A 387 45.16 26.12 28.82
C ILE A 387 46.19 27.25 28.81
N ASN A 388 46.47 27.78 27.62
CA ASN A 388 47.18 29.03 27.45
C ASN A 388 46.26 30.12 26.86
N PRO A 389 46.65 31.41 26.90
CA PRO A 389 45.76 32.51 26.51
C PRO A 389 45.36 32.57 25.04
N THR A 390 45.99 31.81 24.14
CA THR A 390 45.84 31.99 22.69
C THR A 390 45.44 30.76 21.91
N ASP A 391 45.83 29.58 22.38
CA ASP A 391 45.55 28.32 21.68
C ASP A 391 44.11 27.88 21.98
N PRO A 392 43.49 27.10 21.06
CA PRO A 392 42.21 26.45 21.31
C PRO A 392 42.27 25.60 22.59
N ILE A 393 41.14 25.49 23.27
CA ILE A 393 41.03 24.61 24.43
C ILE A 393 40.82 23.19 23.91
N THR A 394 41.62 22.25 24.41
CA THR A 394 41.58 20.84 24.02
C THR A 394 41.42 19.96 25.25
N GLY A 395 41.10 18.69 25.02
CA GLY A 395 41.00 17.71 26.08
C GLY A 395 40.55 16.35 25.57
N THR A 396 40.19 15.48 26.51
CA THR A 396 39.60 14.16 26.21
C THR A 396 38.27 13.94 26.93
N ALA A 397 37.40 13.12 26.37
CA ALA A 397 36.14 12.68 26.97
C ALA A 397 35.74 11.32 26.39
N GLU A 398 34.63 10.76 26.87
CA GLU A 398 34.07 9.54 26.29
C GLU A 398 33.71 9.75 24.81
N PRO A 399 34.19 8.89 23.88
CA PRO A 399 33.91 9.06 22.45
C PRO A 399 32.41 9.15 22.14
N GLY A 400 32.02 10.13 21.32
CA GLY A 400 30.62 10.36 20.94
C GLY A 400 29.80 11.15 21.98
N SER A 401 30.32 11.40 23.18
CA SER A 401 29.69 12.32 24.14
C SER A 401 29.81 13.78 23.66
N THR A 402 28.81 14.58 24.00
CA THR A 402 28.84 16.04 23.83
C THR A 402 29.56 16.66 25.01
N VAL A 403 30.63 17.40 24.77
CA VAL A 403 31.37 18.17 25.77
C VAL A 403 30.87 19.61 25.73
N THR A 404 30.34 20.08 26.87
CA THR A 404 29.93 21.48 27.07
C THR A 404 30.98 22.18 27.93
N VAL A 405 31.68 23.13 27.33
CA VAL A 405 32.70 23.97 27.98
C VAL A 405 32.06 25.29 28.39
N THR A 406 32.22 25.67 29.67
CA THR A 406 31.73 26.93 30.25
C THR A 406 32.91 27.84 30.56
N PHE A 407 32.83 29.08 30.04
CA PHE A 407 33.84 30.12 30.22
C PHE A 407 33.58 30.98 31.47
N PRO A 408 34.56 31.80 31.92
CA PRO A 408 34.41 32.64 33.12
C PRO A 408 33.23 33.63 33.06
N ASP A 409 32.83 34.05 31.87
CA ASP A 409 31.70 34.96 31.64
C ASP A 409 30.33 34.26 31.66
N GLY A 410 30.32 32.93 31.81
CA GLY A 410 29.14 32.07 31.82
C GLY A 410 28.63 31.66 30.43
N THR A 411 29.29 32.09 29.35
CA THR A 411 28.98 31.59 28.00
C THR A 411 29.51 30.16 27.82
N THR A 412 28.94 29.42 26.86
CA THR A 412 29.31 28.04 26.60
C THR A 412 29.72 27.80 25.15
N ALA A 413 30.57 26.80 24.96
CA ALA A 413 30.86 26.18 23.68
C ALA A 413 30.63 24.68 23.77
N GLU A 414 30.11 24.08 22.70
CA GLU A 414 29.83 22.65 22.63
C GLU A 414 30.62 22.01 21.50
N THR A 415 31.06 20.78 21.72
CA THR A 415 31.70 19.93 20.72
C THR A 415 31.41 18.46 21.03
N VAL A 416 31.46 17.59 20.03
CA VAL A 416 31.39 16.14 20.25
C VAL A 416 32.81 15.59 20.34
N ALA A 417 33.06 14.72 21.32
CA ALA A 417 34.33 14.00 21.44
C ALA A 417 34.48 13.02 20.26
N GLY A 418 35.61 13.10 19.57
CA GLY A 418 35.90 12.25 18.42
C GLY A 418 35.99 10.77 18.78
N PRO A 419 36.11 9.87 17.79
CA PRO A 419 36.25 8.43 18.03
C PRO A 419 37.47 8.03 18.89
N ASP A 420 38.48 8.90 18.97
CA ASP A 420 39.66 8.74 19.83
C ASP A 420 39.53 9.45 21.19
N GLY A 421 38.36 10.02 21.48
CA GLY A 421 38.05 10.75 22.70
C GLY A 421 38.50 12.21 22.69
N THR A 422 39.19 12.67 21.64
CA THR A 422 39.71 14.05 21.60
C THR A 422 38.61 15.06 21.27
N TRP A 423 38.69 16.25 21.86
CA TRP A 423 37.78 17.35 21.56
C TRP A 423 38.52 18.69 21.56
N THR A 424 37.94 19.69 20.88
CA THR A 424 38.49 21.05 20.83
C THR A 424 37.39 22.09 20.71
N VAL A 425 37.54 23.22 21.41
CA VAL A 425 36.69 24.40 21.24
C VAL A 425 37.55 25.65 21.05
N PRO A 426 37.05 26.68 20.32
CA PRO A 426 37.75 27.94 20.20
C PRO A 426 37.96 28.61 21.57
N ASN A 427 39.14 29.20 21.76
CA ASN A 427 39.42 30.04 22.93
C ASN A 427 38.87 31.46 22.68
N PRO A 428 37.97 31.98 23.53
CA PRO A 428 37.36 33.31 23.36
C PRO A 428 38.31 34.47 23.67
N GLY A 429 39.56 34.20 24.05
CA GLY A 429 40.55 35.18 24.50
C GLY A 429 40.62 35.24 26.01
N LEU A 430 40.86 34.08 26.64
CA LEU A 430 40.99 33.96 28.09
C LEU A 430 42.28 34.63 28.61
N GLU A 431 42.20 35.19 29.82
CA GLU A 431 43.31 35.81 30.54
C GLU A 431 43.93 34.85 31.57
N ASP A 432 45.15 35.16 32.01
CA ASP A 432 45.83 34.40 33.07
C ASP A 432 44.99 34.37 34.35
N GLY A 433 44.77 33.18 34.90
CA GLY A 433 43.92 32.97 36.08
C GLY A 433 42.42 32.80 35.79
N ASP A 434 41.99 32.87 34.53
CA ASP A 434 40.62 32.52 34.15
C ASP A 434 40.35 31.03 34.39
N GLU A 435 39.16 30.69 34.88
CA GLU A 435 38.72 29.31 35.13
C GLU A 435 37.79 28.84 34.02
N VAL A 436 38.08 27.66 33.47
CA VAL A 436 37.24 26.97 32.48
C VAL A 436 36.71 25.69 33.09
N THR A 437 35.41 25.45 32.93
CA THR A 437 34.76 24.21 33.37
C THR A 437 34.26 23.42 32.16
N ALA A 438 34.33 22.09 32.19
CA ALA A 438 33.74 21.22 31.17
C ALA A 438 32.95 20.07 31.80
N VAL A 439 31.83 19.70 31.16
CA VAL A 439 31.06 18.48 31.44
C VAL A 439 30.87 17.70 30.15
N ALA A 440 30.73 16.39 30.24
CA ALA A 440 30.40 15.52 29.11
C ALA A 440 29.00 14.94 29.30
N THR A 441 28.23 14.86 28.21
CA THR A 441 26.89 14.28 28.17
C THR A 441 26.86 13.19 27.10
N ASP A 442 26.51 11.96 27.49
CA ASP A 442 26.43 10.83 26.55
C ASP A 442 25.21 10.95 25.59
N PRO A 443 25.07 10.06 24.59
CA PRO A 443 23.92 10.08 23.69
C PRO A 443 22.55 9.90 24.36
N ALA A 444 22.50 9.23 25.52
CA ALA A 444 21.28 9.05 26.31
C ALA A 444 20.90 10.30 27.09
N GLY A 445 21.82 11.25 27.27
CA GLY A 445 21.62 12.49 28.02
C GLY A 445 22.18 12.46 29.45
N ASN A 446 22.85 11.39 29.88
CA ASN A 446 23.48 11.36 31.20
C ASN A 446 24.70 12.28 31.23
N THR A 447 24.83 13.08 32.29
CA THR A 447 25.88 14.10 32.40
C THR A 447 26.93 13.73 33.44
N SER A 448 28.21 13.91 33.09
CA SER A 448 29.36 13.66 33.97
C SER A 448 29.46 14.67 35.12
N PRO A 449 30.28 14.39 36.15
CA PRO A 449 30.84 15.44 37.01
C PRO A 449 31.64 16.47 36.18
N PRO A 450 31.78 17.72 36.66
CA PRO A 450 32.58 18.73 35.97
C PRO A 450 34.08 18.52 36.18
N ALA A 451 34.85 18.90 35.17
CA ALA A 451 36.29 19.15 35.27
C ALA A 451 36.58 20.65 35.16
N THR A 452 37.64 21.11 35.81
CA THR A 452 38.03 22.52 35.85
C THR A 452 39.51 22.66 35.56
N GLU A 453 39.88 23.66 34.76
CA GLU A 453 41.27 24.03 34.51
C GLU A 453 41.42 25.55 34.56
N ILE A 454 42.59 26.03 34.98
CA ILE A 454 42.89 27.45 35.08
C ILE A 454 43.89 27.81 33.99
N VAL A 455 43.65 28.93 33.31
CA VAL A 455 44.57 29.43 32.29
C VAL A 455 45.90 29.83 32.94
N ASP A 456 46.98 29.24 32.45
CA ASP A 456 48.35 29.65 32.80
C ASP A 456 48.93 30.46 31.63
N GLY A 457 48.88 31.78 31.79
CA GLY A 457 49.50 32.73 30.89
C GLY A 457 50.85 33.24 31.40
N VAL A 458 51.36 32.76 32.54
CA VAL A 458 52.60 33.25 33.11
C VAL A 458 53.78 32.70 32.33
N ALA A 459 54.37 33.54 31.48
CA ALA A 459 55.60 33.20 30.81
C ALA A 459 56.71 32.88 31.83
N PRO A 460 57.52 31.83 31.60
CA PRO A 460 58.60 31.50 32.50
C PRO A 460 59.59 32.66 32.60
N ASN A 461 60.23 32.78 33.76
CA ASN A 461 61.25 33.80 33.96
C ASN A 461 62.38 33.66 32.93
N ALA A 462 62.94 34.80 32.50
CA ALA A 462 64.07 34.80 31.57
C ALA A 462 65.23 33.96 32.13
N PRO A 463 65.83 33.06 31.33
CA PRO A 463 66.94 32.25 31.80
C PRO A 463 68.17 33.13 32.09
N GLU A 464 68.87 32.85 33.18
CA GLU A 464 70.12 33.51 33.52
C GLU A 464 71.29 32.68 32.98
N ILE A 465 72.23 33.34 32.29
CA ILE A 465 73.44 32.69 31.75
C ILE A 465 74.62 33.03 32.68
N ASP A 466 75.36 32.01 33.10
CA ASP A 466 76.59 32.18 33.86
C ASP A 466 77.69 32.84 33.00
N PRO A 467 78.69 33.52 33.62
CA PRO A 467 79.79 34.12 32.87
C PRO A 467 80.51 33.13 31.94
N ILE A 468 80.57 33.44 30.65
CA ILE A 468 81.13 32.57 29.61
C ILE A 468 82.64 32.76 29.46
N ASN A 469 83.39 31.67 29.28
CA ASN A 469 84.81 31.69 28.89
C ASN A 469 85.08 30.75 27.70
N PRO A 470 86.26 30.82 27.05
CA PRO A 470 86.51 30.13 25.78
C PRO A 470 86.59 28.59 25.86
N THR A 471 86.63 28.01 27.06
CA THR A 471 86.91 26.57 27.25
C THR A 471 85.84 25.83 28.02
N ASP A 472 84.97 26.54 28.73
CA ASP A 472 83.99 25.95 29.63
C ASP A 472 82.62 25.83 28.95
N PRO A 473 81.81 24.83 29.36
CA PRO A 473 80.43 24.72 28.88
C PRO A 473 79.62 25.96 29.29
N ILE A 474 78.68 26.36 28.44
CA ILE A 474 77.70 27.40 28.79
C ILE A 474 76.75 26.81 29.83
N THR A 475 76.70 27.42 31.00
CA THR A 475 75.80 27.06 32.10
C THR A 475 74.88 28.24 32.44
N GLY A 476 73.81 27.96 33.17
CA GLY A 476 72.82 28.95 33.55
C GLY A 476 71.71 28.35 34.40
N THR A 477 70.78 29.18 34.81
CA THR A 477 69.55 28.79 35.52
C THR A 477 68.33 29.19 34.71
N ALA A 478 67.28 28.40 34.82
CA ALA A 478 65.98 28.67 34.23
C ALA A 478 64.90 28.09 35.13
N GLU A 479 63.65 28.49 34.88
CA GLU A 479 62.50 27.92 35.57
C GLU A 479 62.38 26.41 35.31
N PRO A 480 62.19 25.57 36.34
CA PRO A 480 62.08 24.12 36.18
C PRO A 480 60.99 23.73 35.16
N GLY A 481 61.30 22.79 34.27
CA GLY A 481 60.36 22.33 33.23
C GLY A 481 60.28 23.21 31.98
N SER A 482 60.85 24.42 32.01
CA SER A 482 60.94 25.28 30.83
C SER A 482 61.98 24.78 29.83
N THR A 483 61.71 24.99 28.54
CA THR A 483 62.70 24.71 27.48
C THR A 483 63.67 25.89 27.35
N VAL A 484 64.97 25.64 27.50
CA VAL A 484 66.01 26.66 27.30
C VAL A 484 66.62 26.49 25.91
N THR A 485 66.53 27.53 25.07
CA THR A 485 67.20 27.57 23.77
C THR A 485 68.45 28.45 23.85
N VAL A 486 69.62 27.88 23.58
CA VAL A 486 70.90 28.62 23.53
C VAL A 486 71.28 28.84 22.07
N THR A 487 71.41 30.11 21.66
CA THR A 487 71.80 30.49 20.28
C THR A 487 73.24 31.00 20.29
N PHE A 488 74.06 30.50 19.36
CA PHE A 488 75.44 30.95 19.16
C PHE A 488 75.51 31.99 18.03
N PRO A 489 76.39 33.01 18.13
CA PRO A 489 76.56 34.04 17.10
C PRO A 489 77.12 33.52 15.77
#